data_AF-A0A222P5H2-F1
#
_entry.id   AF-A0A222P5H2-F1
#
_cell.length_a   1.000
_cell.length_b   1.000
_cell.length_c   1.000
_cell.angle_alpha   90.00
_cell.angle_beta   90.00
_cell.angle_gamma   90.00
#
_symmetry.space_group_name_H-M   'P 1'
#
loop_
_entity.id
_entity.type
_entity.pdbx_description
1 polymer ?
#
loop_
_entity_poly.entity_id
_entity_poly.type
_entity_poly.pdbx_seq_one_letter_code
_entity_poly.pdbx_strand_id
1 'polypeptide(L)'
;MNQKKKEIELALKWALEYLVTNNHSSIINHNKITETSYSVVYKITTSKNTFYLKQTPPELSTEPQTLIYLHEKGCNNIPTIIAENKELSCFFNDLLW
;
A
#
# COMPACT_ATOMS: atom_id res chain seq x y z
N MET A 1 -22.01 -10.31 -1.24
CA MET A 1 -20.85 -9.48 -0.84
C MET A 1 -20.26 -8.88 -2.11
N ASN A 2 -20.04 -7.57 -2.19
CA ASN A 2 -19.55 -6.90 -3.41
C ASN A 2 -18.10 -7.33 -3.71
N GLN A 3 -17.79 -7.73 -4.95
CA GLN A 3 -16.46 -8.20 -5.38
C GLN A 3 -15.34 -7.21 -5.00
N LYS A 4 -15.58 -5.90 -5.20
CA LYS A 4 -14.65 -4.83 -4.81
C LYS A 4 -14.30 -4.88 -3.31
N LYS A 5 -15.28 -5.13 -2.45
CA LYS A 5 -15.05 -5.21 -1.00
C LYS A 5 -14.15 -6.39 -0.64
N LYS A 6 -14.33 -7.53 -1.32
CA LYS A 6 -13.51 -8.73 -1.11
C LYS A 6 -12.04 -8.46 -1.51
N GLU A 7 -11.81 -7.78 -2.64
CA GLU A 7 -10.45 -7.42 -3.08
C GLU A 7 -9.75 -6.45 -2.12
N ILE A 8 -10.48 -5.49 -1.57
CA ILE A 8 -9.96 -4.59 -0.53
C ILE A 8 -9.56 -5.35 0.73
N GLU A 9 -10.39 -6.29 1.18
CA GLU A 9 -10.10 -7.13 2.36
C GLU A 9 -8.88 -8.04 2.11
N LEU A 10 -8.73 -8.59 0.89
CA LEU A 10 -7.57 -9.38 0.50
C LEU A 10 -6.29 -8.54 0.46
N ALA A 11 -6.35 -7.31 -0.07
CA ALA A 11 -5.20 -6.41 -0.09
C ALA A 11 -4.76 -6.03 1.33
N LEU A 12 -5.71 -5.70 2.21
CA LEU A 12 -5.41 -5.43 3.62
C LEU A 12 -4.81 -6.65 4.31
N LYS A 13 -5.37 -7.84 4.09
CA LYS A 13 -4.86 -9.08 4.69
C LYS A 13 -3.41 -9.34 4.26
N TRP A 14 -3.14 -9.30 2.94
CA TRP A 14 -1.80 -9.43 2.39
C TRP A 14 -0.83 -8.44 3.03
N ALA A 15 -1.26 -7.19 3.19
CA ALA A 15 -0.43 -6.15 3.76
C ALA A 15 -0.04 -6.43 5.22
N LEU A 16 -1.02 -6.82 6.06
CA LEU A 16 -0.76 -7.14 7.46
C LEU A 16 0.19 -8.34 7.58
N GLU A 17 -0.01 -9.38 6.77
CA GLU A 17 0.87 -10.56 6.73
C GLU A 17 2.29 -10.21 6.26
N TYR A 18 2.42 -9.38 5.23
CA TYR A 18 3.70 -8.93 4.71
C TYR A 18 4.51 -8.18 5.78
N LEU A 19 3.88 -7.23 6.50
CA LEU A 19 4.56 -6.42 7.51
C LEU A 19 4.97 -7.24 8.75
N VAL A 20 4.13 -8.18 9.19
CA VAL A 20 4.48 -9.07 10.30
C VAL A 20 5.68 -9.96 9.92
N THR A 21 5.66 -10.52 8.71
CA THR A 21 6.66 -11.49 8.26
C THR A 21 8.00 -10.84 7.91
N ASN A 22 7.98 -9.74 7.17
CA ASN A 22 9.20 -9.14 6.59
C ASN A 22 9.75 -7.97 7.41
N ASN A 23 8.89 -7.21 8.09
CA ASN A 23 9.33 -6.04 8.87
C ASN A 23 9.60 -6.40 10.35
N HIS A 24 9.35 -7.65 10.75
CA HIS A 24 9.46 -8.15 12.14
C HIS A 24 8.84 -7.18 13.14
N SER A 25 7.62 -6.71 12.85
CA SER A 25 6.93 -5.68 13.63
C SER A 25 5.53 -6.15 13.99
N SER A 26 5.14 -5.92 15.23
CA SER A 26 3.76 -6.07 15.67
C SER A 26 2.89 -4.96 15.08
N ILE A 27 1.72 -5.32 14.56
CA ILE A 27 0.69 -4.36 14.14
C ILE A 27 0.08 -3.74 15.40
N ILE A 28 0.11 -2.41 15.50
CA ILE A 28 -0.55 -1.65 16.57
C ILE A 28 -1.97 -1.28 16.15
N ASN A 29 -2.13 -0.77 14.93
CA ASN A 29 -3.42 -0.32 14.42
C ASN A 29 -3.43 -0.30 12.89
N HIS A 30 -4.62 -0.41 12.28
CA HIS A 30 -4.82 -0.11 10.87
C HIS A 30 -6.17 0.57 10.65
N ASN A 31 -6.21 1.64 9.84
CA ASN A 31 -7.44 2.35 9.53
C ASN A 31 -7.50 2.69 8.05
N LYS A 32 -8.69 2.55 7.46
CA LYS A 32 -8.95 3.13 6.15
C LYS A 32 -9.01 4.65 6.31
N ILE A 33 -8.13 5.37 5.61
CA ILE A 33 -8.03 6.83 5.69
C ILE A 33 -8.58 7.51 4.44
N THR A 34 -8.71 6.76 3.33
CA THR A 34 -9.26 7.28 2.08
C THR A 34 -9.99 6.17 1.34
N GLU A 35 -11.18 6.49 0.82
CA GLU A 35 -11.93 5.67 -0.12
C GLU A 35 -12.53 6.58 -1.17
N THR A 36 -12.11 6.40 -2.41
CA THR A 36 -12.67 7.09 -3.57
C THR A 36 -13.21 6.07 -4.56
N SER A 37 -13.79 6.54 -5.65
CA SER A 37 -14.17 5.68 -6.77
C SER A 37 -12.99 4.90 -7.35
N TYR A 38 -11.77 5.41 -7.22
CA TYR A 38 -10.56 4.93 -7.91
C TYR A 38 -9.43 4.49 -6.98
N SER A 39 -9.58 4.61 -5.66
CA SER A 39 -8.52 4.17 -4.75
C SER A 39 -9.04 3.91 -3.34
N VAL A 40 -8.35 3.03 -2.63
CA VAL A 40 -8.50 2.84 -1.19
C VAL A 40 -7.12 2.94 -0.56
N VAL A 41 -7.03 3.68 0.54
CA VAL A 41 -5.78 3.83 1.30
C VAL A 41 -6.02 3.44 2.75
N TYR A 42 -5.19 2.51 3.24
CA TYR A 42 -5.09 2.17 4.65
C TYR A 42 -3.80 2.72 5.24
N LYS A 43 -3.90 3.37 6.40
CA LYS A 43 -2.76 3.66 7.26
C LYS A 43 -2.57 2.49 8.21
N ILE A 44 -1.39 1.88 8.20
CA ILE A 44 -1.02 0.75 9.06
C ILE A 44 0.13 1.21 9.97
N THR A 45 -0.12 1.22 11.27
CA THR A 45 0.88 1.58 12.28
C THR A 45 1.43 0.32 12.91
N THR A 46 2.75 0.17 12.86
CA THR A 46 3.48 -0.91 13.52
C THR A 46 4.25 -0.36 14.71
N SER A 47 4.85 -1.24 15.52
CA SER A 47 5.74 -0.83 16.61
C SER A 47 7.01 -0.10 16.18
N LYS A 48 7.37 -0.13 14.90
CA LYS A 48 8.54 0.59 14.36
C LYS A 48 8.13 1.82 13.56
N ASN A 49 7.33 1.59 12.52
CA ASN A 49 7.02 2.59 11.49
C ASN A 49 5.52 2.62 11.16
N THR A 50 5.12 3.68 10.46
CA THR A 50 3.83 3.77 9.78
C THR A 50 4.01 3.48 8.29
N PHE A 51 3.06 2.74 7.73
CA PHE A 51 3.00 2.40 6.30
C PHE A 51 1.64 2.77 5.75
N TYR A 52 1.58 3.01 4.45
CA TYR A 52 0.33 3.20 3.74
C TYR A 52 0.18 2.13 2.66
N LEU A 53 -0.92 1.38 2.75
CA LEU A 53 -1.35 0.46 1.70
C LEU A 53 -2.29 1.22 0.78
N LYS A 54 -1.91 1.39 -0.47
CA LYS A 54 -2.78 1.94 -1.52
C LYS A 54 -3.19 0.84 -2.47
N GLN A 55 -4.49 0.77 -2.76
CA GLN A 55 -5.06 -0.10 -3.78
C GLN A 55 -5.80 0.76 -4.81
N THR A 56 -5.62 0.46 -6.08
CA THR A 56 -6.32 1.11 -7.20
C THR A 56 -6.93 0.04 -8.11
N PRO A 57 -7.86 0.39 -9.01
CA PRO A 57 -8.20 -0.45 -10.15
C PRO A 57 -6.93 -0.86 -10.92
N PRO A 58 -6.87 -2.09 -11.47
CA PRO A 58 -5.71 -2.57 -12.23
C PRO A 58 -5.31 -1.62 -13.37
N GLU A 59 -6.29 -1.00 -14.02
CA GLU A 59 -6.07 -0.07 -15.15
C GLU A 59 -5.36 1.23 -14.72
N LEU A 60 -5.34 1.53 -13.42
CA LEU A 60 -4.72 2.72 -12.83
C LEU A 60 -3.48 2.38 -12.00
N SER A 61 -3.07 1.11 -11.94
CA SER A 61 -1.96 0.64 -11.09
C SER A 61 -0.57 0.91 -11.70
N THR A 62 -0.29 2.17 -12.04
CA THR A 62 1.00 2.61 -12.64
C THR A 62 1.90 3.38 -11.67
N GLU A 63 1.35 3.76 -10.51
CA GLU A 63 2.05 4.56 -9.50
C GLU A 63 3.34 3.90 -8.97
N PRO A 64 3.39 2.58 -8.67
CA PRO A 64 4.63 1.94 -8.23
C PRO A 64 5.77 2.08 -9.24
N GLN A 65 5.48 1.82 -10.51
CA GLN A 65 6.47 1.92 -11.59
C GLN A 65 6.95 3.36 -11.78
N THR A 66 6.04 4.32 -11.65
CA THR A 66 6.36 5.75 -11.75
C THR A 66 7.29 6.18 -10.61
N LEU A 67 6.99 5.79 -9.36
CA LEU A 67 7.82 6.12 -8.20
C LEU A 67 9.20 5.47 -8.29
N ILE A 68 9.27 4.19 -8.69
CA ILE A 68 10.55 3.49 -8.91
C ILE A 68 11.39 4.22 -9.97
N TYR A 69 10.79 4.54 -11.13
CA TYR A 69 11.48 5.26 -12.19
C TYR A 69 12.00 6.63 -11.72
N LEU A 70 11.21 7.39 -10.96
CA LEU A 70 11.63 8.69 -10.45
C LEU A 70 12.80 8.57 -9.45
N HIS A 71 12.79 7.56 -8.57
CA HIS A 71 13.92 7.26 -7.68
C HIS A 71 15.19 6.96 -8.48
N GLU A 72 15.10 6.18 -9.56
CA GLU A 72 16.23 5.90 -10.46
C GLU A 72 16.77 7.16 -11.17
N LYS A 73 15.96 8.22 -11.28
CA LYS A 73 16.37 9.54 -11.78
C LYS A 73 16.91 10.48 -10.70
N GLY A 74 17.03 10.02 -9.45
CA GLY A 74 17.54 10.80 -8.33
C GLY A 74 16.50 11.70 -7.67
N CYS A 75 15.20 11.46 -7.91
CA CYS A 75 14.14 12.13 -7.16
C CYS A 75 14.02 11.53 -5.76
N ASN A 76 14.66 12.17 -4.77
CA ASN A 76 14.76 11.62 -3.41
C ASN A 76 13.67 12.09 -2.43
N ASN A 77 12.79 13.02 -2.83
CA ASN A 77 11.72 13.56 -1.98
C ASN A 77 10.33 13.07 -2.41
N ILE A 78 10.22 11.77 -2.65
CA ILE A 78 9.00 11.05 -3.04
C ILE A 78 8.90 9.75 -2.22
N PRO A 79 7.71 9.11 -2.11
CA PRO A 79 7.57 7.87 -1.37
C PRO A 79 8.44 6.76 -1.92
N THR A 80 8.95 5.92 -1.02
CA THR A 80 9.64 4.69 -1.40
C THR A 80 8.63 3.56 -1.50
N ILE A 81 8.65 2.83 -2.62
CA ILE A 81 7.88 1.58 -2.73
C ILE A 81 8.55 0.51 -1.88
N ILE A 82 7.81 -0.02 -0.91
CA ILE A 82 8.34 -1.02 0.03
C ILE A 82 8.01 -2.43 -0.45
N ALA A 83 6.80 -2.63 -0.96
CA ALA A 83 6.36 -3.87 -1.59
C ALA A 83 5.15 -3.61 -2.49
N GLU A 84 4.92 -4.50 -3.44
CA GLU A 84 3.81 -4.44 -4.39
C GLU A 84 3.17 -5.84 -4.51
N ASN A 85 1.84 -5.88 -4.59
CA ASN A 85 1.09 -7.05 -5.01
C ASN A 85 0.29 -6.70 -6.26
N LYS A 86 0.82 -7.12 -7.41
CA LYS A 86 0.25 -6.83 -8.73
C LYS A 86 -1.09 -7.52 -8.96
N GLU A 87 -1.30 -8.71 -8.40
CA GLU A 87 -2.56 -9.45 -8.52
C GLU A 87 -3.71 -8.72 -7.81
N LEU A 88 -3.41 -8.06 -6.70
CA LEU A 88 -4.36 -7.26 -5.93
C LEU A 88 -4.34 -5.76 -6.26
N SER A 89 -3.50 -5.35 -7.23
CA SER A 89 -3.30 -3.95 -7.65
C SER A 89 -3.07 -3.02 -6.46
N CYS A 90 -2.20 -3.43 -5.54
CA CYS A 90 -1.89 -2.68 -4.33
C CYS A 90 -0.41 -2.66 -4.00
N PHE A 91 0.02 -1.66 -3.22
CA PHE A 91 1.42 -1.46 -2.84
C PHE A 91 1.56 -0.70 -1.51
N PHE A 92 2.77 -0.78 -0.95
CA PHE A 92 3.18 -0.05 0.24
C PHE A 92 4.06 1.15 -0.09
N ASN A 93 3.86 2.21 0.67
CA ASN A 93 4.85 3.26 0.79
C ASN A 93 4.97 3.80 2.22
N ASP A 94 6.00 4.59 2.45
CA ASP A 94 6.36 5.24 3.71
C ASP A 94 5.74 6.62 3.92
N LEU A 95 5.11 7.20 2.88
CA LEU A 95 4.57 8.56 2.89
C LEU A 95 3.17 8.63 2.28
N LEU A 96 2.28 9.39 2.93
CA LEU A 96 0.95 9.70 2.43
C LEU A 96 0.97 10.95 1.55
N TRP A 97 0.35 10.87 0.38
CA TRP A 97 -0.03 12.01 -0.47
C TRP A 97 -1.55 12.07 -0.59
#